data_AF-A0A9D8H0S2-F1
#
_entry.id   AF-A0A9D8H0S2-F1
#
_cell.length_a   1.000
_cell.length_b   1.000
_cell.length_c   1.000
_cell.angle_alpha   90.00
_cell.angle_beta   90.00
_cell.angle_gamma   90.00
#
_symmetry.space_group_name_H-M   'P 1'
#
loop_
_entity.id
_entity.type
_entity.pdbx_description
1 polymer ?
#
loop_
_entity_poly.entity_id
_entity_poly.type
_entity_poly.pdbx_seq_one_letter_code
_entity_poly.pdbx_strand_id
1 'polypeptide(L)'
;LGKVIGGGLPVGAFGGRAEVMAELAPEGPCYQAGTLSGNPLATTAGLAVLCRLAEPGIYDRLEEGGARLQQVIEDTGAPVTINRVGSMLTPFFTDATVTDYSGATACDTRMYAAVARGLLARGTYPPPSQFEAWFVSTCHGDDEFAALATALAGALEEAST
;
A
#
# COMPACT_ATOMS: atom_id res chain seq x y z
N LEU A 1 -9.13 -11.95 -2.76
CA LEU A 1 -9.04 -11.04 -1.61
C LEU A 1 -7.98 -11.54 -0.63
N GLY A 2 -7.37 -10.63 0.12
CA GLY A 2 -6.33 -10.91 1.11
C GLY A 2 -5.97 -9.64 1.88
N LYS A 3 -4.82 -9.60 2.55
CA LYS A 3 -4.34 -8.44 3.33
C LYS A 3 -5.34 -8.03 4.42
N VAL A 4 -6.08 -6.95 4.19
CA VAL A 4 -6.94 -6.30 5.18
C VAL A 4 -8.05 -7.22 5.73
N ILE A 5 -8.53 -8.16 4.92
CA ILE A 5 -9.60 -9.10 5.33
C ILE A 5 -9.17 -10.08 6.43
N GLY A 6 -7.88 -10.18 6.71
CA GLY A 6 -7.35 -11.00 7.80
C GLY A 6 -6.99 -10.23 9.06
N GLY A 7 -7.12 -8.90 9.06
CA GLY A 7 -6.76 -8.06 10.21
C GLY A 7 -5.33 -8.27 10.72
N GLY A 8 -4.38 -8.51 9.80
CA GLY A 8 -2.97 -8.80 10.13
C GLY A 8 -2.64 -10.28 10.28
N LEU A 9 -3.63 -11.17 10.22
CA LEU A 9 -3.44 -12.63 10.27
C LEU A 9 -3.55 -13.28 8.88
N PRO A 10 -3.02 -14.51 8.69
CA PRO A 10 -3.06 -15.19 7.39
C PRO A 10 -4.49 -15.50 6.96
N VAL A 11 -5.02 -14.72 6.02
CA VAL A 11 -6.33 -14.93 5.39
C VAL A 11 -6.24 -14.63 3.90
N GLY A 12 -6.70 -15.59 3.11
CA GLY A 12 -7.04 -15.42 1.70
C GLY A 12 -8.50 -15.81 1.49
N ALA A 13 -9.16 -15.14 0.56
CA ALA A 13 -10.52 -15.50 0.13
C ALA A 13 -10.65 -15.31 -1.37
N PHE A 14 -11.38 -16.19 -2.03
CA PHE A 14 -11.81 -16.03 -3.41
C PHE A 14 -13.34 -16.17 -3.46
N GLY A 15 -13.95 -15.45 -4.39
CA GLY A 15 -15.40 -15.38 -4.53
C GLY A 15 -15.75 -14.89 -5.93
N GLY A 16 -16.97 -15.14 -6.35
CA GLY A 16 -17.44 -14.81 -7.70
C GLY A 16 -18.93 -15.03 -7.82
N ARG A 17 -19.41 -15.27 -9.05
CA ARG A 17 -20.80 -15.60 -9.30
C ARG A 17 -21.18 -16.88 -8.57
N ALA A 18 -22.39 -16.94 -8.03
CA ALA A 18 -22.87 -18.08 -7.24
C ALA A 18 -22.75 -19.41 -8.01
N GLU A 19 -23.13 -19.43 -9.29
CA GLU A 19 -23.02 -20.61 -10.15
C GLU A 19 -21.58 -21.16 -10.29
N VAL A 20 -20.56 -20.29 -10.19
CA VAL A 20 -19.15 -20.71 -10.25
C VAL A 20 -18.69 -21.22 -8.89
N MET A 21 -19.13 -20.57 -7.81
CA MET A 21 -18.78 -21.00 -6.45
C MET A 21 -19.44 -22.33 -6.06
N ALA A 22 -20.61 -22.64 -6.64
CA ALA A 22 -21.31 -23.92 -6.46
C ALA A 22 -20.55 -25.13 -7.02
N GLU A 23 -19.51 -24.92 -7.85
CA GLU A 23 -18.62 -25.99 -8.30
C GLU A 23 -17.67 -26.49 -7.22
N LEU A 24 -17.48 -25.73 -6.12
CA LEU A 24 -16.60 -26.12 -5.03
C LEU A 24 -17.24 -27.18 -4.14
N ALA A 25 -16.43 -28.13 -3.66
CA ALA A 25 -16.84 -29.06 -2.63
C ALA A 25 -17.29 -28.31 -1.35
N PRO A 26 -18.34 -28.77 -0.66
CA PRO A 26 -19.07 -30.01 -0.89
C PRO A 26 -20.23 -29.93 -1.90
N GLU A 27 -20.54 -28.75 -2.44
CA GLU A 27 -21.69 -28.55 -3.35
C GLU A 27 -21.42 -29.10 -4.76
N GLY A 28 -20.20 -28.90 -5.24
CA GLY A 28 -19.78 -29.31 -6.57
C GLY A 28 -18.54 -30.22 -6.57
N PRO A 29 -18.08 -30.60 -7.77
CA PRO A 29 -17.03 -31.61 -7.94
C PRO A 29 -15.61 -31.08 -7.70
N CYS A 30 -15.39 -29.77 -7.64
CA CYS A 30 -14.07 -29.17 -7.49
C CYS A 30 -13.61 -29.18 -6.02
N TYR A 31 -12.68 -30.07 -5.70
CA TYR A 31 -12.15 -30.17 -4.34
C TYR A 31 -11.26 -28.98 -3.97
N GLN A 32 -11.63 -28.27 -2.91
CA GLN A 32 -10.81 -27.25 -2.26
C GLN A 32 -10.91 -27.45 -0.75
N ALA A 33 -9.77 -27.52 -0.06
CA ALA A 33 -9.73 -27.65 1.39
C ALA A 33 -8.56 -26.86 1.98
N GLY A 34 -8.64 -26.57 3.28
CA GLY A 34 -7.56 -26.00 4.06
C GLY A 34 -7.84 -26.17 5.55
N THR A 35 -6.96 -26.87 6.26
CA THR A 35 -7.15 -27.23 7.68
C THR A 35 -7.43 -26.04 8.58
N LEU A 36 -6.81 -24.90 8.29
CA LEU A 36 -6.92 -23.67 9.08
C LEU A 36 -7.70 -22.55 8.35
N SER A 37 -8.33 -22.88 7.22
CA SER A 37 -9.19 -21.94 6.51
C SER A 37 -10.36 -21.54 7.41
N GLY A 38 -10.60 -20.23 7.56
CA GLY A 38 -11.66 -19.70 8.42
C GLY A 38 -11.44 -19.88 9.92
N ASN A 39 -10.20 -20.14 10.38
CA ASN A 39 -9.91 -20.27 11.81
C ASN A 39 -10.43 -19.06 12.62
N PRO A 40 -10.96 -19.26 13.84
CA PRO A 40 -11.73 -18.25 14.56
C PRO A 40 -10.90 -17.01 14.91
N LEU A 41 -9.59 -17.16 15.14
CA LEU A 41 -8.71 -16.03 15.44
C LEU A 41 -8.60 -15.08 14.25
N ALA A 42 -8.27 -15.61 13.07
CA ALA A 42 -8.14 -14.84 11.85
C ALA A 42 -9.48 -14.25 11.40
N THR A 43 -10.58 -15.02 11.52
CA THR A 43 -11.93 -14.55 11.21
C THR A 43 -12.36 -13.40 12.13
N THR A 44 -12.06 -13.49 13.44
CA THR A 44 -12.39 -12.43 14.40
C THR A 44 -11.60 -11.15 14.14
N ALA A 45 -10.29 -11.26 13.90
CA ALA A 45 -9.44 -10.11 13.58
C ALA A 45 -9.88 -9.43 12.27
N GLY A 46 -10.15 -10.23 11.23
CA GLY A 46 -10.66 -9.76 9.96
C GLY A 46 -11.99 -9.01 10.11
N LEU A 47 -12.96 -9.60 10.81
CA LEU A 47 -14.26 -8.97 11.06
C LEU A 47 -14.11 -7.65 11.82
N ALA A 48 -13.27 -7.59 12.85
CA ALA A 48 -13.04 -6.36 13.61
C ALA A 48 -12.52 -5.24 12.71
N VAL A 49 -11.54 -5.51 11.85
CA VAL A 49 -11.00 -4.53 10.89
C VAL A 49 -12.04 -4.13 9.85
N LEU A 50 -12.79 -5.07 9.29
CA LEU A 50 -13.83 -4.77 8.30
C LEU A 50 -14.97 -3.91 8.89
N CYS A 51 -15.38 -4.17 10.13
CA CYS A 51 -16.35 -3.33 10.83
C CYS A 51 -15.84 -1.91 11.02
N ARG A 52 -14.56 -1.73 11.37
CA ARG A 52 -13.93 -0.40 11.45
C ARG A 52 -13.92 0.30 10.10
N LEU A 53 -13.53 -0.40 9.03
CA LEU A 53 -13.49 0.17 7.68
C LEU A 53 -14.87 0.53 7.13
N ALA A 54 -15.92 -0.13 7.61
CA ALA A 54 -17.30 0.17 7.26
C ALA A 54 -17.86 1.40 8.00
N GLU A 55 -17.16 1.95 9.01
CA GLU A 55 -17.58 3.19 9.66
C GLU A 55 -17.56 4.36 8.64
N PRO A 56 -18.61 5.20 8.60
CA PRO A 56 -18.65 6.34 7.70
C PRO A 56 -17.43 7.25 7.83
N GLY A 57 -16.92 7.74 6.70
CA GLY A 57 -15.78 8.67 6.65
C GLY A 57 -14.40 8.03 6.87
N ILE A 58 -14.29 6.71 7.03
CA ILE A 58 -12.97 6.06 7.10
C ILE A 58 -12.26 6.09 5.75
N TYR A 59 -12.96 5.76 4.66
CA TYR A 59 -12.37 5.79 3.33
C TYR A 59 -12.07 7.22 2.87
N ASP A 60 -12.86 8.22 3.27
CA ASP A 60 -12.57 9.63 3.00
C ASP A 60 -11.27 10.06 3.70
N ARG A 61 -11.09 9.70 4.98
CA ARG A 61 -9.83 9.94 5.71
C ARG A 61 -8.62 9.23 5.08
N LEU A 62 -8.81 8.04 4.53
CA LEU A 62 -7.76 7.31 3.81
C LEU A 62 -7.40 7.98 2.48
N GLU A 63 -8.38 8.50 1.75
CA GLU A 63 -8.19 9.30 0.53
C GLU A 63 -7.44 10.59 0.84
N GLU A 64 -7.86 11.33 1.88
CA GLU A 64 -7.17 12.52 2.37
C GLU A 64 -5.71 12.22 2.76
N GLY A 65 -5.48 11.14 3.51
CA GLY A 65 -4.14 10.70 3.88
C GLY A 65 -3.26 10.36 2.68
N GLY A 66 -3.83 9.70 1.66
CA GLY A 66 -3.16 9.45 0.39
C GLY A 66 -2.79 10.74 -0.35
N ALA A 67 -3.71 11.70 -0.42
CA ALA A 67 -3.46 13.01 -1.04
C ALA A 67 -2.36 13.79 -0.30
N ARG A 68 -2.35 13.74 1.04
CA ARG A 68 -1.28 14.35 1.85
C ARG A 68 0.08 13.71 1.60
N LEU A 69 0.15 12.38 1.52
CA LEU A 69 1.40 11.68 1.19
C LEU A 69 1.92 12.10 -0.20
N GLN A 70 1.02 12.19 -1.18
CA GLN A 70 1.35 12.68 -2.52
C GLN A 70 1.90 14.12 -2.47
N GLN A 71 1.22 15.03 -1.77
CA GLN A 71 1.64 16.42 -1.64
C GLN A 71 3.03 16.54 -1.01
N VAL A 72 3.33 15.78 0.05
CA VAL A 72 4.64 15.78 0.70
C VAL A 72 5.77 15.43 -0.29
N ILE A 73 5.52 14.53 -1.24
CA ILE A 73 6.50 14.14 -2.25
C ILE A 73 6.60 15.23 -3.33
N GLU A 74 5.49 15.78 -3.80
CA GLU A 74 5.45 16.84 -4.80
C GLU A 74 6.14 18.13 -4.32
N ASP A 75 5.96 18.49 -3.05
CA ASP A 75 6.56 19.67 -2.42
C ASP A 75 8.09 19.64 -2.40
N THR A 76 8.72 18.47 -2.59
CA THR A 76 10.17 18.35 -2.73
C THR A 76 10.71 18.89 -4.04
N GLY A 77 9.86 19.02 -5.07
CA GLY A 77 10.26 19.40 -6.41
C GLY A 77 11.13 18.37 -7.15
N ALA A 78 11.30 17.16 -6.60
CA ALA A 78 12.04 16.09 -7.25
C ALA A 78 11.31 15.60 -8.53
N PRO A 79 12.05 15.16 -9.56
CA PRO A 79 11.47 14.58 -10.77
C PRO A 79 10.84 13.21 -10.47
N VAL A 80 9.60 13.23 -10.00
CA VAL A 80 8.85 12.05 -9.55
C VAL A 80 7.46 12.07 -10.17
N THR A 81 7.11 10.98 -10.85
CA THR A 81 5.73 10.68 -11.22
C THR A 81 5.08 9.85 -10.12
N ILE A 82 3.92 10.28 -9.62
CA ILE A 82 3.20 9.58 -8.55
C ILE A 82 1.92 8.98 -9.12
N ASN A 83 1.77 7.66 -8.96
CA ASN A 83 0.52 6.98 -9.26
C ASN A 83 -0.21 6.69 -7.94
N ARG A 84 -1.40 7.25 -7.73
CA ARG A 84 -2.19 7.11 -6.50
C ARG A 84 -3.62 6.66 -6.77
N VAL A 85 -4.15 5.80 -5.89
CA VAL A 85 -5.57 5.49 -5.74
C VAL A 85 -5.88 5.33 -4.25
N GLY A 86 -6.73 6.17 -3.67
CA GLY A 86 -7.01 6.08 -2.24
C GLY A 86 -5.76 6.39 -1.41
N SER A 87 -5.55 5.54 -0.40
CA SER A 87 -4.37 5.52 0.47
C SER A 87 -3.17 4.75 -0.08
N MET A 88 -3.20 4.32 -1.34
CA MET A 88 -2.12 3.57 -1.98
C MET A 88 -1.46 4.44 -3.05
N LEU A 89 -0.14 4.60 -3.00
CA LEU A 89 0.61 5.28 -4.05
C LEU A 89 1.99 4.70 -4.31
N THR A 90 2.55 4.95 -5.48
CA THR A 90 3.93 4.59 -5.82
C THR A 90 4.65 5.81 -6.40
N PRO A 91 5.75 6.28 -5.77
CA PRO A 91 6.60 7.31 -6.34
C PRO A 91 7.60 6.69 -7.33
N PHE A 92 7.52 7.11 -8.59
CA PHE A 92 8.46 6.72 -9.64
C PHE A 92 9.42 7.86 -9.94
N PHE A 93 10.71 7.67 -9.65
CA PHE A 93 11.76 8.64 -10.00
C PHE A 93 11.97 8.68 -11.52
N THR A 94 11.29 9.63 -12.16
CA THR A 94 11.29 9.87 -13.61
C THR A 94 10.48 11.14 -13.93
N ASP A 95 10.83 11.79 -15.04
CA ASP A 95 10.08 12.90 -15.65
C ASP A 95 8.97 12.43 -16.62
N ALA A 96 8.88 11.12 -16.88
CA ALA A 96 7.93 10.55 -17.82
C ALA A 96 6.69 9.99 -17.11
N THR A 97 5.54 10.05 -17.77
CA THR A 97 4.31 9.42 -17.27
C THR A 97 4.47 7.90 -17.19
N VAL A 98 4.07 7.30 -16.06
CA VAL A 98 4.13 5.84 -15.84
C VAL A 98 2.73 5.25 -15.91
N THR A 99 2.42 4.55 -17.01
CA THR A 99 1.09 3.95 -17.22
C THR A 99 1.13 2.45 -17.51
N ASP A 100 2.33 1.88 -17.63
CA ASP A 100 2.55 0.47 -17.89
C ASP A 100 3.84 -0.05 -17.21
N TYR A 101 4.06 -1.35 -17.35
CA TYR A 101 5.21 -2.04 -16.77
C TYR A 101 6.55 -1.57 -17.37
N SER A 102 6.59 -1.27 -18.67
CA SER A 102 7.80 -0.76 -19.32
C SER A 102 8.21 0.61 -18.77
N GLY A 103 7.26 1.52 -18.56
CA GLY A 103 7.48 2.81 -17.93
C GLY A 103 7.98 2.65 -16.50
N ALA A 104 7.37 1.76 -15.72
CA ALA A 104 7.79 1.51 -14.34
C ALA A 104 9.24 0.99 -14.26
N THR A 105 9.60 0.03 -15.10
CA THR A 105 10.95 -0.58 -15.12
C THR A 105 12.04 0.31 -15.74
N ALA A 106 11.66 1.34 -16.49
CA ALA A 106 12.58 2.34 -17.03
C ALA A 106 12.97 3.44 -16.02
N CYS A 107 12.33 3.50 -14.85
CA CYS A 107 12.58 4.54 -13.86
C CYS A 107 13.92 4.39 -13.13
N ASP A 108 14.38 5.45 -12.47
CA ASP A 108 15.66 5.45 -11.75
C ASP A 108 15.58 4.72 -10.40
N THR A 109 15.78 3.40 -10.47
CA THR A 109 15.84 2.52 -9.30
C THR A 109 17.05 2.76 -8.39
N ARG A 110 18.11 3.40 -8.89
CA ARG A 110 19.29 3.75 -8.06
C ARG A 110 18.97 4.94 -7.18
N MET A 111 18.32 5.97 -7.75
CA MET A 111 17.81 7.11 -7.00
C MET A 111 16.82 6.65 -5.94
N TYR A 112 15.82 5.82 -6.29
CA TYR A 112 14.89 5.26 -5.30
C TYR A 112 15.62 4.54 -4.17
N ALA A 113 16.58 3.68 -4.49
CA ALA A 113 17.32 2.93 -3.47
C ALA A 113 18.15 3.84 -2.55
N ALA A 114 18.72 4.94 -3.08
CA ALA A 114 19.43 5.93 -2.28
C ALA A 114 18.47 6.67 -1.33
N VAL A 115 17.35 7.19 -1.85
CA VAL A 115 16.33 7.87 -1.05
C VAL A 115 15.73 6.93 0.01
N ALA A 116 15.45 5.67 -0.34
CA ALA A 116 14.90 4.69 0.60
C ALA A 116 15.85 4.40 1.77
N ARG A 117 17.17 4.32 1.51
CA ARG A 117 18.18 4.21 2.58
C ARG A 117 18.26 5.49 3.42
N GLY A 118 18.20 6.66 2.78
CA GLY A 118 18.19 7.95 3.46
C GLY A 118 16.99 8.12 4.40
N LEU A 119 15.80 7.72 3.95
CA LEU A 119 14.58 7.67 4.76
C LEU A 119 14.73 6.73 5.95
N LEU A 120 15.24 5.50 5.71
CA LEU A 120 15.46 4.51 6.76
C LEU A 120 16.44 5.01 7.83
N ALA A 121 17.53 5.65 7.42
CA ALA A 121 18.49 6.27 8.33
C ALA A 121 17.87 7.40 9.19
N ARG A 122 16.76 8.00 8.72
CA ARG A 122 15.99 9.06 9.39
C ARG A 122 14.73 8.53 10.08
N GLY A 123 14.64 7.21 10.30
CA GLY A 123 13.55 6.58 11.04
C GLY A 123 12.24 6.43 10.27
N THR A 124 12.23 6.69 8.96
CA THR A 124 11.07 6.46 8.10
C THR A 124 11.29 5.21 7.27
N TYR A 125 10.38 4.23 7.32
CA TYR A 125 10.53 2.98 6.58
C TYR A 125 9.66 2.95 5.31
N PRO A 126 10.21 3.28 4.13
CA PRO A 126 9.52 3.08 2.87
C PRO A 126 9.61 1.61 2.42
N PRO A 127 8.74 1.15 1.51
CA PRO A 127 8.91 -0.10 0.81
C PRO A 127 10.33 -0.23 0.21
N PRO A 128 11.05 -1.35 0.41
CA PRO A 128 12.43 -1.50 -0.04
C PRO A 128 12.56 -1.79 -1.56
N SER A 129 11.59 -1.36 -2.36
CA SER A 129 11.53 -1.55 -3.81
C SER A 129 10.70 -0.44 -4.45
N GLN A 130 11.17 0.13 -5.55
CA GLN A 130 10.40 1.09 -6.35
C GLN A 130 9.14 0.48 -6.98
N PHE A 131 9.09 -0.85 -7.05
CA PHE A 131 7.97 -1.58 -7.62
C PHE A 131 6.91 -1.95 -6.58
N GLU A 132 7.04 -1.46 -5.34
CA GLU A 132 6.07 -1.68 -4.27
C GLU A 132 5.36 -0.38 -3.90
N ALA A 133 4.04 -0.48 -3.67
CA ALA A 133 3.25 0.67 -3.27
C ALA A 133 3.46 1.03 -1.79
N TRP A 134 3.42 2.33 -1.52
CA TRP A 134 3.35 2.92 -0.20
C TRP A 134 1.89 2.96 0.24
N PHE A 135 1.64 2.69 1.52
CA PHE A 135 0.28 2.61 2.07
C PHE A 135 0.13 3.55 3.26
N VAL A 136 -0.93 4.35 3.24
CA VAL A 136 -1.36 5.18 4.37
C VAL A 136 -2.42 4.43 5.18
N SER A 137 -2.30 4.50 6.50
CA SER A 137 -3.32 4.04 7.45
C SER A 137 -3.95 5.22 8.17
N THR A 138 -5.10 5.00 8.82
CA THR A 138 -5.77 6.01 9.65
C THR A 138 -4.97 6.45 10.89
N CYS A 139 -3.83 5.82 11.17
CA CYS A 139 -2.94 6.22 12.26
C CYS A 139 -1.96 7.32 11.84
N HIS A 140 -1.79 7.59 10.54
CA HIS A 140 -0.89 8.66 10.09
C HIS A 140 -1.61 10.01 10.17
N GLY A 141 -1.10 10.89 11.02
CA GLY A 141 -1.59 12.25 11.23
C GLY A 141 -0.54 13.30 10.88
N ASP A 142 -0.75 14.51 11.40
CA ASP A 142 0.07 15.67 11.10
C ASP A 142 1.55 15.46 11.44
N ASP A 143 1.81 14.82 12.58
CA ASP A 143 3.16 14.56 13.05
C ASP A 143 3.91 13.58 12.13
N GLU A 144 3.25 12.49 11.70
CA GLU A 144 3.85 11.53 10.77
C GLU A 144 4.15 12.17 9.40
N PHE A 145 3.25 13.00 8.88
CA PHE A 145 3.48 13.68 7.59
C PHE A 145 4.58 14.74 7.69
N ALA A 146 4.65 15.48 8.81
CA ALA A 146 5.71 16.45 9.05
C ALA A 146 7.10 15.78 9.20
N ALA A 147 7.14 14.65 9.92
CA ALA A 147 8.34 13.83 10.05
C ALA A 147 8.78 13.28 8.69
N LEU A 148 7.85 12.76 7.89
CA LEU A 148 8.13 12.29 6.54
C LEU A 148 8.68 13.40 5.64
N ALA A 149 8.06 14.59 5.63
CA ALA A 149 8.51 15.70 4.80
C ALA A 149 9.96 16.10 5.11
N THR A 150 10.29 16.19 6.41
CA THR A 150 11.65 16.48 6.87
C THR A 150 12.63 15.37 6.47
N ALA A 151 12.25 14.10 6.66
CA ALA A 151 13.09 12.96 6.34
C ALA A 151 13.34 12.83 4.83
N LEU A 152 12.29 13.03 4.02
CA LEU A 152 12.34 12.93 2.57
C LEU A 152 13.21 14.01 1.95
N ALA A 153 13.07 15.26 2.39
CA ALA A 153 13.93 16.36 1.93
C ALA A 153 15.42 16.05 2.18
N GLY A 154 15.76 15.63 3.41
CA GLY A 154 17.14 15.27 3.75
C GLY A 154 17.66 14.04 3.02
N ALA A 155 16.80 13.06 2.69
CA ALA A 155 17.17 11.88 1.93
C ALA A 155 17.43 12.19 0.45
N LEU A 156 16.66 13.10 -0.14
CA LEU A 156 16.84 13.55 -1.53
C LEU A 156 18.12 14.37 -1.71
N GLU A 157 18.44 15.24 -0.77
CA GLU A 157 19.69 16.03 -0.78
C GLU A 157 20.92 15.11 -0.74
N GLU A 158 20.91 14.11 0.15
CA GLU A 158 21.96 13.10 0.26
C GLU A 158 22.07 12.23 -1.01
N ALA A 159 20.94 11.83 -1.59
CA ALA A 159 20.92 11.01 -2.80
C ALA A 159 21.36 11.74 -4.08
N SER A 160 21.35 13.08 -4.06
CA SER A 160 21.76 13.93 -5.18
C SER A 160 23.25 14.29 -5.17
N THR A 161 23.99 13.83 -4.14
CA THR A 161 25.44 14.04 -3.98
C THR A 161 26.24 12.85 -4.50
#